data_AF-A0A1G9RVP1-F1
#
_entry.id   AF-A0A1G9RVP1-F1
#
_cell.length_a   1.000
_cell.length_b   1.000
_cell.length_c   1.000
_cell.angle_alpha   90.00
_cell.angle_beta   90.00
_cell.angle_gamma   90.00
#
_symmetry.space_group_name_H-M   'P 1'
#
loop_
_entity.id
_entity.type
_entity.pdbx_description
1 polymer ?
#
loop_
_entity_poly.entity_id
_entity_poly.type
_entity_poly.pdbx_seq_one_letter_code
_entity_poly.pdbx_strand_id
1 'polypeptide(L)'
;MTNGVLEKMLRDELHGDLAQLIRIVAEGDDESVLSVARQDVPRLVRVLRALTEQHKPDANGRCTECRRGWLRRLPGACRMLLVVRLAWTVDGPEEPVAVPKVRGCSAVRRGRSRW
;
A
#
# COMPACT_ATOMS: atom_id res chain seq x y z
N MET A 1 3.34 -14.26 -23.40
CA MET A 1 2.81 -14.13 -22.02
C MET A 1 1.91 -12.90 -21.98
N THR A 2 0.67 -13.01 -21.51
CA THR A 2 -0.21 -11.83 -21.37
C THR A 2 0.19 -11.02 -20.14
N ASN A 3 -0.05 -9.70 -20.14
CA ASN A 3 0.31 -8.81 -19.03
C ASN A 3 -0.25 -9.28 -17.68
N GLY A 4 -1.41 -9.96 -17.67
CA GLY A 4 -2.01 -10.48 -16.44
C GLY A 4 -1.28 -11.67 -15.82
N VAL A 5 -0.58 -12.50 -16.60
CA VAL A 5 0.20 -13.63 -16.06
C VAL A 5 1.45 -13.12 -15.35
N LEU A 6 2.15 -12.17 -15.97
CA LEU A 6 3.34 -11.54 -15.36
C LEU A 6 2.98 -10.81 -14.06
N GLU A 7 1.89 -10.04 -14.06
CA GLU A 7 1.43 -9.32 -12.87
C GLU A 7 1.11 -10.29 -11.72
N LYS A 8 0.43 -11.40 -12.01
CA LYS A 8 0.13 -12.43 -11.01
C LYS A 8 1.42 -13.04 -10.45
N MET A 9 2.37 -13.41 -11.31
CA MET A 9 3.65 -14.00 -10.86
C MET A 9 4.42 -13.04 -9.93
N LEU A 10 4.57 -11.78 -10.32
CA LEU A 10 5.27 -10.77 -9.50
C LEU A 10 4.57 -10.55 -8.16
N ARG A 11 3.24 -10.57 -8.14
CA ARG A 11 2.46 -10.47 -6.90
C ARG A 11 2.67 -11.69 -6.01
N ASP A 12 2.56 -12.89 -6.56
CA ASP A 12 2.69 -14.13 -5.81
C ASP A 12 4.11 -14.26 -5.21
N GLU A 13 5.15 -13.92 -5.96
CA GLU A 13 6.54 -13.92 -5.51
C GLU A 13 6.76 -12.93 -4.36
N LEU A 14 6.30 -11.69 -4.51
CA LEU A 14 6.40 -10.67 -3.46
C LEU A 14 5.64 -11.09 -2.18
N HIS A 15 4.45 -11.67 -2.32
CA HIS A 15 3.69 -12.17 -1.17
C HIS A 15 4.39 -13.35 -0.50
N GLY A 16 5.01 -14.24 -1.28
CA GLY A 16 5.82 -15.34 -0.79
C GLY A 16 7.01 -14.86 0.05
N ASP A 17 7.77 -13.88 -0.47
CA ASP A 17 8.89 -13.27 0.24
C ASP A 17 8.44 -12.69 1.59
N LEU A 18 7.36 -11.89 1.62
CA LEU A 18 6.84 -11.28 2.84
C LEU A 18 6.38 -12.34 3.86
N ALA A 19 5.66 -13.38 3.41
CA ALA A 19 5.22 -14.47 4.27
C ALA A 19 6.40 -15.28 4.84
N GLN A 20 7.50 -15.39 4.11
CA GLN A 20 8.72 -16.01 4.62
C GLN A 20 9.35 -15.17 5.74
N LEU A 21 9.44 -13.85 5.57
CA LEU A 21 9.98 -12.98 6.63
C LEU A 21 9.15 -13.08 7.91
N ILE A 22 7.81 -13.10 7.80
CA ILE A 22 6.91 -13.27 8.94
C ILE A 22 7.15 -14.60 9.65
N ARG A 23 7.27 -15.71 8.89
CA ARG A 23 7.59 -17.02 9.46
C ARG A 23 8.92 -17.04 10.20
N ILE A 24 9.97 -16.44 9.63
CA ILE A 24 11.28 -16.38 10.29
C ILE A 24 11.20 -15.60 11.60
N VAL A 25 10.49 -14.46 11.61
CA VAL A 25 10.34 -13.65 12.83
C VAL A 25 9.49 -14.36 13.89
N ALA A 26 8.50 -15.16 13.49
CA ALA A 26 7.61 -15.86 14.42
C ALA A 26 8.19 -17.17 14.98
N GLU A 27 8.93 -17.93 14.17
CA GLU A 27 9.32 -19.32 14.46
C GLU A 27 10.83 -19.56 14.40
N GLY A 28 11.61 -18.61 13.87
CA GLY A 28 13.06 -18.76 13.67
C GLY A 28 13.88 -18.59 14.95
N ASP A 29 15.12 -19.08 14.89
CA ASP A 29 16.11 -18.83 15.95
C ASP A 29 16.62 -17.38 15.93
N ASP A 30 17.27 -16.97 17.02
CA ASP A 30 17.78 -15.61 17.21
C ASP A 30 18.72 -15.15 16.08
N GLU A 31 19.51 -16.06 15.51
CA GLU A 31 20.42 -15.75 14.40
C GLU A 31 19.66 -15.44 13.12
N SER A 32 18.65 -16.25 12.80
CA SER A 32 17.77 -16.06 11.65
C SER A 32 16.98 -14.76 11.76
N VAL A 33 16.42 -14.47 12.94
CA VAL A 33 15.70 -13.22 13.21
C VAL A 33 16.64 -12.02 13.08
N LEU A 34 17.86 -12.11 13.62
CA LEU A 34 18.85 -11.05 13.52
C LEU A 34 19.30 -10.79 12.08
N SER A 35 19.40 -11.86 11.27
CA SER A 35 19.66 -11.75 9.84
C SER A 35 18.56 -10.96 9.13
N VAL A 36 17.28 -11.29 9.37
CA VAL A 36 16.12 -10.57 8.83
C VAL A 36 16.15 -9.10 9.25
N ALA A 37 16.40 -8.82 10.53
CA ALA A 37 16.48 -7.45 11.03
C ALA A 37 17.58 -6.63 10.34
N ARG A 38 18.73 -7.24 10.03
CA ARG A 38 19.88 -6.53 9.43
C ARG A 38 19.81 -6.43 7.91
N GLN A 39 19.22 -7.40 7.24
CA GLN A 39 19.24 -7.49 5.78
C GLN A 39 17.91 -7.07 5.15
N ASP A 40 16.80 -7.58 5.67
CA ASP A 40 15.48 -7.42 5.06
C ASP A 40 14.79 -6.13 5.48
N VAL A 41 14.91 -5.71 6.75
CA VAL A 41 14.32 -4.43 7.19
C VAL A 41 14.85 -3.25 6.36
N PRO A 42 16.18 -3.09 6.11
CA PRO A 42 16.67 -2.04 5.21
C PRO A 42 16.19 -2.20 3.76
N ARG A 43 15.97 -3.43 3.28
CA ARG A 43 15.40 -3.69 1.94
C ARG A 43 13.94 -3.22 1.89
N LEU A 44 13.12 -3.54 2.89
CA LEU A 44 11.73 -3.09 3.01
C LEU A 44 11.63 -1.56 3.06
N VAL A 45 12.53 -0.90 3.81
CA VAL A 45 12.60 0.57 3.84
C VAL A 45 12.90 1.15 2.46
N ARG A 46 13.81 0.54 1.69
CA ARG A 46 14.10 0.97 0.30
C ARG A 46 12.89 0.79 -0.62
N VAL A 47 12.18 -0.33 -0.52
CA VAL A 47 10.95 -0.59 -1.30
C VAL A 47 9.88 0.46 -0.98
N LEU A 48 9.61 0.71 0.31
CA LEU A 48 8.64 1.71 0.73
C LEU A 48 9.04 3.11 0.23
N ARG A 49 10.31 3.50 0.36
CA ARG A 49 10.79 4.79 -0.18
C ARG A 49 10.57 4.91 -1.68
N ALA A 50 10.91 3.88 -2.45
CA ALA A 50 10.70 3.86 -3.90
C ALA A 50 9.22 4.02 -4.26
N LEU A 51 8.33 3.32 -3.56
CA LEU A 51 6.88 3.46 -3.74
C LEU A 51 6.39 4.86 -3.37
N THR A 52 6.87 5.44 -2.26
CA THR A 52 6.46 6.80 -1.87
C THR A 52 6.94 7.86 -2.86
N GLU A 53 8.11 7.69 -3.47
CA GLU A 53 8.62 8.63 -4.48
C GLU A 53 7.80 8.55 -5.77
N GLN A 54 7.40 7.35 -6.21
CA GLN A 54 6.47 7.19 -7.33
C GLN A 54 5.13 7.91 -7.07
N HIS A 55 4.72 7.99 -5.81
CA HIS A 55 3.46 8.61 -5.39
C HIS A 55 3.58 10.06 -4.93
N LYS A 56 4.72 10.72 -5.18
CA LYS A 56 4.98 12.09 -4.75
C LYS A 56 3.87 13.06 -5.19
N PRO A 57 3.37 13.92 -4.29
CA PRO A 57 2.39 14.93 -4.64
C PRO A 57 3.00 16.01 -5.54
N ASP A 58 2.18 16.56 -6.45
CA ASP A 58 2.52 17.76 -7.22
C ASP A 58 2.49 19.03 -6.34
N ALA A 59 2.77 20.19 -6.94
CA ALA A 59 2.70 21.50 -6.28
C ALA A 59 1.33 21.81 -5.63
N ASN A 60 0.27 21.10 -6.00
CA ASN A 60 -1.07 21.25 -5.43
C ASN A 60 -1.38 20.20 -4.36
N GLY A 61 -0.38 19.43 -3.91
CA GLY A 61 -0.56 18.37 -2.92
C GLY A 61 -1.20 17.09 -3.47
N ARG A 62 -1.24 16.90 -4.80
CA ARG A 62 -2.00 15.81 -5.43
C ARG A 62 -1.08 14.80 -6.12
N CYS A 63 -1.21 13.53 -5.79
CA CYS A 63 -0.48 12.43 -6.45
C CYS A 63 -0.85 12.35 -7.95
N THR A 64 0.16 12.27 -8.81
CA THR A 64 -0.01 12.18 -10.28
C THR A 64 -0.36 10.78 -10.73
N GLU A 65 0.22 9.74 -10.12
CA GLU A 65 -0.07 8.33 -10.43
C GLU A 65 -1.52 7.96 -10.10
N CYS A 66 -2.03 8.34 -8.93
CA CYS A 66 -3.43 8.07 -8.56
C CYS A 66 -4.46 8.82 -9.44
N ARG A 67 -4.03 9.85 -10.19
CA ARG A 67 -4.90 10.59 -11.12
C ARG A 67 -4.94 10.00 -12.53
N ARG A 68 -4.11 9.01 -12.85
CA ARG A 68 -4.16 8.26 -14.11
C ARG A 68 -5.37 7.30 -14.09
N GLY A 69 -6.57 7.78 -14.44
CA GLY A 69 -7.78 6.95 -14.54
C GLY A 69 -9.08 7.75 -14.37
N TRP A 70 -10.26 7.09 -14.44
CA TRP A 70 -11.58 7.75 -14.42
C TRP A 70 -11.94 8.44 -13.07
N LEU A 71 -11.17 8.17 -12.00
CA LEU A 71 -11.29 8.79 -10.67
C LEU A 71 -10.64 10.20 -10.56
N ARG A 72 -10.54 10.96 -11.66
CA ARG A 72 -9.81 12.26 -11.74
C ARG A 72 -10.32 13.38 -10.80
N ARG A 73 -11.32 13.17 -9.95
CA ARG A 73 -12.10 14.27 -9.33
C ARG A 73 -12.37 14.16 -7.83
N LEU A 74 -11.74 13.23 -7.12
CA LEU A 74 -11.88 13.24 -5.66
C LEU A 74 -10.71 14.03 -5.05
N PRO A 75 -10.96 15.19 -4.42
CA PRO A 75 -9.98 15.83 -3.56
C PRO A 75 -9.72 14.88 -2.41
N GLY A 76 -8.57 14.21 -2.42
CA GLY A 76 -8.26 13.19 -1.44
C GLY A 76 -6.77 12.96 -1.36
N ALA A 77 -6.33 12.49 -0.19
CA ALA A 77 -4.97 12.01 0.00
C ALA A 77 -4.62 10.93 -1.04
N CYS A 78 -3.33 10.77 -1.32
CA CYS A 78 -2.84 9.68 -2.16
C CYS A 78 -3.35 8.33 -1.61
N ARG A 79 -4.11 7.57 -2.43
CA ARG A 79 -4.72 6.31 -1.99
C ARG A 79 -3.67 5.30 -1.51
N MET A 80 -2.54 5.22 -2.21
CA MET A 80 -1.44 4.34 -1.82
C MET A 80 -0.91 4.70 -0.43
N LEU A 81 -0.56 5.98 -0.21
CA LEU A 81 -0.03 6.44 1.07
C LEU A 81 -1.04 6.28 2.21
N LEU A 82 -2.33 6.50 1.93
CA LEU A 82 -3.39 6.28 2.90
C LEU A 82 -3.47 4.80 3.32
N VAL A 83 -3.46 3.88 2.35
CA VAL A 83 -3.49 2.43 2.63
C VAL A 83 -2.27 2.01 3.45
N VAL A 84 -1.06 2.43 3.05
CA VAL A 84 0.16 2.10 3.80
C VAL A 84 0.13 2.68 5.20
N ARG A 85 -0.30 3.94 5.36
CA ARG A 85 -0.35 4.55 6.69
C ARG A 85 -1.34 3.83 7.60
N LEU A 86 -2.51 3.46 7.08
CA LEU A 86 -3.49 2.69 7.85
C LEU A 86 -2.96 1.32 8.23
N ALA A 87 -2.39 0.57 7.27
CA ALA A 87 -1.79 -0.73 7.54
C ALA A 87 -0.63 -0.66 8.54
N TRP A 88 0.14 0.43 8.53
CA TRP A 88 1.23 0.65 9.48
C TRP A 88 0.76 0.98 10.90
N THR A 89 -0.41 1.60 11.04
CA THR A 89 -0.94 2.02 12.35
C THR A 89 -1.89 1.01 13.00
N VAL A 90 -2.38 0.03 12.24
CA VAL A 90 -3.21 -1.04 12.78
C VAL A 90 -2.27 -2.09 13.35
N ASP A 91 -1.98 -1.98 14.65
CA ASP A 91 -1.36 -3.05 15.40
C ASP A 91 -2.41 -4.15 15.65
N GLY A 92 -2.18 -5.34 15.11
CA GLY A 92 -2.98 -6.53 15.39
C GLY A 92 -2.34 -7.78 14.77
N PRO A 93 -2.50 -8.97 15.36
CA PRO A 93 -2.08 -10.22 14.72
C PRO A 93 -2.71 -10.29 13.33
N GLU A 94 -1.95 -10.78 12.34
CA GLU A 94 -2.41 -10.90 10.95
C GLU A 94 -3.65 -11.81 10.83
N GLU A 95 -4.83 -11.25 11.06
CA GLU A 95 -6.03 -11.73 10.38
C GLU A 95 -6.05 -11.14 8.97
N PRO A 96 -6.47 -11.92 7.95
CA PRO A 96 -6.50 -11.45 6.57
C PRO A 96 -7.33 -10.18 6.48
N VAL A 97 -6.67 -9.06 6.17
CA VAL A 97 -7.30 -7.75 6.05
C VAL A 97 -8.34 -7.83 4.93
N ALA A 98 -9.60 -7.94 5.31
CA ALA A 98 -10.71 -7.72 4.40
C ALA A 98 -10.56 -6.29 3.87
N VAL A 99 -10.12 -6.14 2.62
CA VAL A 99 -10.07 -4.84 1.93
C VAL A 99 -11.44 -4.19 2.12
N PRO A 100 -11.56 -3.06 2.83
CA PRO A 100 -12.84 -2.44 3.01
C PRO A 100 -13.39 -2.13 1.63
N LYS A 101 -14.53 -2.74 1.27
CA LYS A 101 -15.32 -2.26 0.14
C LYS A 101 -15.67 -0.84 0.51
N VAL A 102 -14.96 0.13 -0.07
CA VAL A 102 -15.31 1.54 0.00
C VAL A 102 -16.75 1.60 -0.51
N ARG A 103 -17.73 1.67 0.40
CA ARG A 103 -19.10 1.95 0.03
C ARG A 103 -19.02 3.28 -0.69
N GLY A 104 -19.45 3.29 -1.94
CA GLY A 104 -19.35 4.45 -2.81
C GLY A 104 -19.75 5.69 -2.02
N CYS A 105 -18.92 6.72 -2.05
CA CYS A 105 -19.25 8.01 -1.47
C CYS A 105 -20.64 8.40 -1.98
N SER A 106 -21.64 8.30 -1.11
CA SER A 106 -22.94 8.91 -1.34
C SER A 106 -22.65 10.37 -1.62
N ALA A 107 -22.95 10.78 -2.86
CA ALA A 107 -22.70 12.13 -3.34
C ALA A 107 -23.21 13.13 -2.30
N VAL A 108 -22.28 13.83 -1.63
CA VAL A 108 -22.60 15.04 -0.89
C VAL A 108 -23.15 16.01 -1.92
N ARG A 109 -24.49 16.12 -1.98
CA ARG A 109 -25.17 17.16 -2.75
C ARG A 109 -24.73 18.48 -2.15
N ARG A 110 -23.77 19.16 -2.76
CA ARG A 110 -23.55 20.57 -2.49
C ARG A 110 -24.77 21.30 -3.05
N GLY A 111 -25.61 21.78 -2.15
CA GLY A 111 -26.72 22.65 -2.48
C GLY A 111 -26.20 23.84 -3.28
N ARG A 112 -26.89 24.15 -4.39
CA ARG A 112 -26.79 25.43 -5.06
C ARG A 112 -27.34 26.48 -4.11
N SER A 113 -26.48 27.27 -3.48
CA SER A 113 -26.87 28.58 -2.98
C SER A 113 -26.94 29.50 -4.19
N ARG A 114 -28.17 29.86 -4.59
CA ARG A 114 -28.42 31.13 -5.27
C ARG A 114 -27.93 32.22 -4.33
N TRP A 115 -27.07 33.12 -4.79
CA TRP A 115 -27.13 34.58 -4.69
C TRP A 115 -26.03 35.12 -5.61
#